data_AF-A0A1Y0GW83-F1
#
_entry.id   AF-A0A1Y0GW83-F1
#
_cell.length_a   1.000
_cell.length_b   1.000
_cell.length_c   1.000
_cell.angle_alpha   90.00
_cell.angle_beta   90.00
_cell.angle_gamma   90.00
#
_symmetry.space_group_name_H-M   'P 1'
#
loop_
_entity.id
_entity.type
_entity.pdbx_description
1 polymer ?
#
loop_
_entity_poly.entity_id
_entity_poly.type
_entity_poly.pdbx_seq_one_letter_code
_entity_poly.pdbx_strand_id
1 'polypeptide(L)'
;MDSDNCRVLNLVGRSRGIRQRLTLVNLGVICLALIVLVAATRLVIFPGFAVVEEREARENWERVEQTLAARVELLETRAYDWAEWDDAYQFVQDGNVGFVESNISQESLAEMELSSMAFFRSDGKVLLEEGFDGVRGSATRLFGELNGSQVKQKKSGLLRFEGELKMFTL
;
A
#
# COMPACT_ATOMS: atom_id res chain seq x y z
N MET A 1 -2.13 85.41 22.96
CA MET A 1 -2.12 84.00 23.44
C MET A 1 -2.91 83.04 22.54
N ASP A 2 -3.69 83.52 21.56
CA ASP A 2 -4.59 82.67 20.74
C ASP A 2 -3.99 82.23 19.38
N SER A 3 -3.09 83.04 18.80
CA SER A 3 -2.45 82.78 17.49
C SER A 3 -1.53 81.56 17.48
N ASP A 4 -0.87 81.28 18.60
CA ASP A 4 0.09 80.18 18.70
C ASP A 4 -0.62 78.83 18.84
N ASN A 5 -1.78 78.78 19.51
CA ASN A 5 -2.59 77.58 19.63
C ASN A 5 -3.18 77.15 18.27
N CYS A 6 -3.62 78.10 17.45
CA CYS A 6 -4.14 77.84 16.10
C CYS A 6 -3.06 77.29 15.15
N ARG A 7 -1.79 77.69 15.33
CA ARG A 7 -0.65 77.19 14.55
C ARG A 7 -0.25 75.77 14.95
N VAL A 8 -0.24 75.46 16.24
CA VAL A 8 0.11 74.12 16.75
C VAL A 8 -0.95 73.09 16.34
N LEU A 9 -2.24 73.42 16.42
CA LEU A 9 -3.33 72.53 15.97
C LEU A 9 -3.25 72.19 14.48
N ASN A 10 -2.89 73.16 13.63
CA ASN A 10 -2.72 72.94 12.18
C ASN A 10 -1.50 72.05 11.85
N LEU A 11 -0.38 72.19 12.56
CA LEU A 11 0.81 71.36 12.36
C LEU A 11 0.56 69.90 12.78
N VAL A 12 -0.15 69.69 13.88
CA VAL A 12 -0.54 68.34 14.34
C VAL A 12 -1.48 67.66 13.35
N GLY A 13 -2.50 68.38 12.83
CA GLY A 13 -3.40 67.86 11.80
C GLY A 13 -2.69 67.48 10.49
N ARG A 14 -1.76 68.32 10.03
CA ARG A 14 -0.98 68.09 8.80
C ARG A 14 -0.04 66.88 8.92
N SER A 15 0.58 66.67 10.08
CA SER A 15 1.46 65.49 10.32
C SER A 15 0.67 64.17 10.39
N ARG A 16 -0.55 64.18 10.93
CA ARG A 16 -1.44 62.99 10.94
C ARG A 16 -1.86 62.59 9.53
N GLY A 17 -2.18 63.55 8.66
CA GLY A 17 -2.56 63.28 7.27
C GLY A 17 -1.43 62.67 6.41
N ILE A 18 -0.18 63.07 6.63
CA ILE A 18 0.98 62.51 5.90
C ILE A 18 1.28 61.08 6.36
N ARG A 19 1.27 60.83 7.67
CA ARG A 19 1.45 59.47 8.23
C ARG A 19 0.36 58.51 7.75
N GLN A 20 -0.90 58.96 7.72
CA GLN A 20 -2.03 58.16 7.25
C GLN A 20 -1.93 57.80 5.76
N ARG A 21 -1.47 58.71 4.91
CA ARG A 21 -1.26 58.43 3.49
C ARG A 21 -0.12 57.41 3.28
N LEU A 22 0.97 57.57 4.04
CA LEU A 22 2.11 56.64 4.00
C LEU A 22 1.70 55.22 4.46
N THR A 23 0.92 55.11 5.54
CA THR A 23 0.44 53.81 6.03
C THR A 23 -0.51 53.14 5.04
N LEU A 24 -1.38 53.89 4.36
CA LEU A 24 -2.27 53.35 3.32
C LEU A 24 -1.49 52.83 2.10
N VAL A 25 -0.47 53.55 1.66
CA VAL A 25 0.38 53.11 0.54
C VAL A 25 1.14 51.84 0.92
N ASN A 26 1.76 51.80 2.11
CA ASN A 26 2.47 50.62 2.58
C ASN A 26 1.53 49.40 2.72
N LEU A 27 0.33 49.61 3.25
CA LEU A 27 -0.70 48.56 3.32
C LEU A 27 -1.07 48.06 1.92
N GLY A 28 -1.24 48.97 0.94
CA GLY A 28 -1.51 48.61 -0.45
C GLY A 28 -0.40 47.77 -1.06
N VAL A 29 0.88 48.10 -0.80
CA VAL A 29 2.03 47.32 -1.27
C VAL A 29 2.05 45.93 -0.64
N ILE A 30 1.79 45.82 0.68
CA ILE A 30 1.71 44.52 1.37
C ILE A 30 0.56 43.68 0.81
N CYS A 31 -0.62 44.28 0.63
CA CYS A 31 -1.76 43.58 0.03
C CYS A 31 -1.44 43.10 -1.40
N LEU A 32 -0.80 43.94 -2.22
CA LEU A 32 -0.39 43.55 -3.57
C LEU A 32 0.61 42.40 -3.53
N ALA A 33 1.62 42.45 -2.67
CA ALA A 33 2.60 41.38 -2.50
C ALA A 33 1.94 40.06 -2.09
N LEU A 34 0.97 40.10 -1.16
CA LEU A 34 0.21 38.92 -0.75
C LEU A 34 -0.65 38.37 -1.90
N ILE A 35 -1.30 39.22 -2.68
CA ILE A 35 -2.08 38.80 -3.86
C ILE A 35 -1.18 38.11 -4.87
N VAL A 36 -0.01 38.68 -5.18
CA VAL A 36 0.97 38.09 -6.11
C VAL A 36 1.46 36.75 -5.58
N LEU A 37 1.77 36.65 -4.29
CA LEU A 37 2.20 35.40 -3.67
C LEU A 37 1.12 34.31 -3.75
N VAL A 38 -0.12 34.64 -3.39
CA VAL A 38 -1.25 33.70 -3.48
C VAL A 38 -1.49 33.28 -4.92
N ALA A 39 -1.43 34.22 -5.88
CA ALA A 39 -1.59 33.93 -7.29
C ALA A 39 -0.48 33.00 -7.81
N ALA A 40 0.79 33.26 -7.47
CA ALA A 40 1.91 32.40 -7.83
C ALA A 40 1.73 30.98 -7.27
N THR A 41 1.36 30.85 -6.00
CA THR A 41 1.10 29.55 -5.38
C THR A 41 -0.04 28.80 -6.08
N ARG A 42 -1.15 29.48 -6.38
CA ARG A 42 -2.32 28.87 -7.01
C ARG A 42 -2.12 28.51 -8.48
N LEU A 43 -1.42 29.34 -9.23
CA LEU A 43 -1.29 29.20 -10.69
C LEU A 43 -0.07 28.36 -11.10
N VAL A 44 0.99 28.34 -10.29
CA VAL A 44 2.25 27.67 -10.65
C VAL A 44 2.53 26.49 -9.74
N ILE A 45 2.46 26.70 -8.42
CA ILE A 45 2.91 25.68 -7.45
C ILE A 45 1.92 24.52 -7.38
N PHE A 46 0.65 24.77 -7.10
CA PHE A 46 -0.37 23.71 -6.94
C PHE A 46 -0.52 22.79 -8.16
N PRO A 47 -0.63 23.30 -9.40
CA PRO A 47 -0.71 22.44 -10.58
C PRO A 47 0.56 21.60 -10.77
N GLY A 48 1.73 22.16 -10.47
CA GLY A 48 3.00 21.43 -10.52
C GLY A 48 3.02 20.23 -9.58
N PHE A 49 2.55 20.41 -8.34
CA PHE A 49 2.42 19.31 -7.38
C PHE A 49 1.44 18.25 -7.82
N ALA A 50 0.27 18.63 -8.36
CA ALA A 50 -0.73 17.66 -8.82
C ALA A 50 -0.18 16.74 -9.93
N VAL A 51 0.62 17.28 -10.85
CA VAL A 51 1.27 16.48 -11.92
C VAL A 51 2.30 15.52 -11.34
N VAL A 52 3.09 15.96 -10.36
CA VAL A 52 4.09 15.11 -9.69
C VAL A 52 3.39 13.99 -8.91
N GLU A 53 2.34 14.33 -8.16
CA GLU A 53 1.57 13.37 -7.37
C GLU A 53 0.90 12.31 -8.26
N GLU A 54 0.30 12.70 -9.39
CA GLU A 54 -0.28 11.74 -10.33
C GLU A 54 0.79 10.81 -10.92
N ARG A 55 1.96 11.37 -11.26
CA ARG A 55 3.08 10.59 -11.78
C ARG A 55 3.61 9.60 -10.74
N GLU A 56 3.86 10.04 -9.51
CA GLU A 56 4.30 9.17 -8.42
C GLU A 56 3.26 8.09 -8.10
N ALA A 57 1.97 8.44 -8.10
CA ALA A 57 0.89 7.48 -7.91
C ALA A 57 0.89 6.39 -8.99
N ARG A 58 1.12 6.77 -10.26
CA ARG A 58 1.22 5.83 -11.39
C ARG A 58 2.46 4.95 -11.29
N GLU A 59 3.62 5.53 -11.04
CA GLU A 59 4.88 4.78 -10.89
C GLU A 59 4.82 3.80 -9.70
N ASN A 60 4.19 4.21 -8.59
CA ASN A 60 3.95 3.33 -7.45
C ASN A 60 2.97 2.21 -7.77
N TRP A 61 1.92 2.49 -8.54
CA TRP A 61 0.97 1.46 -8.99
C TRP A 61 1.65 0.41 -9.87
N GLU A 62 2.44 0.83 -10.86
CA GLU A 62 3.21 -0.06 -11.72
C GLU A 62 4.19 -0.93 -10.91
N ARG A 63 4.83 -0.34 -9.89
CA ARG A 63 5.71 -1.09 -8.98
C ARG A 63 4.95 -2.14 -8.16
N VAL A 64 3.74 -1.82 -7.69
CA VAL A 64 2.89 -2.78 -6.97
C VAL A 64 2.49 -3.93 -7.91
N GLU A 65 2.10 -3.64 -9.14
CA GLU A 65 1.75 -4.64 -10.14
C GLU A 65 2.92 -5.57 -10.45
N GLN A 66 4.12 -5.02 -10.69
CA GLN A 66 5.34 -5.81 -10.92
C GLN A 66 5.70 -6.68 -9.72
N THR A 67 5.60 -6.14 -8.51
CA THR A 67 5.88 -6.89 -7.27
C THR A 67 4.88 -8.03 -7.09
N LEU A 68 3.60 -7.80 -7.37
CA LEU A 68 2.57 -8.82 -7.29
C LEU A 68 2.77 -9.91 -8.34
N ALA A 69 3.09 -9.55 -9.58
CA ALA A 69 3.38 -10.50 -10.65
C ALA A 69 4.58 -11.39 -10.31
N ALA A 70 5.67 -10.81 -9.81
CA ALA A 70 6.84 -11.57 -9.37
C ALA A 70 6.51 -12.52 -8.19
N ARG A 71 5.63 -12.10 -7.26
CA ARG A 71 5.16 -12.96 -6.17
C ARG A 71 4.33 -14.13 -6.70
N VAL A 72 3.45 -13.90 -7.68
CA VAL A 72 2.66 -14.96 -8.32
C VAL A 72 3.57 -15.99 -9.01
N GLU A 73 4.55 -15.53 -9.79
CA GLU A 73 5.51 -16.39 -10.48
C GLU A 73 6.35 -17.23 -9.50
N LEU A 74 6.76 -16.63 -8.38
CA LEU A 74 7.45 -17.34 -7.31
C LEU A 74 6.58 -18.46 -6.72
N LEU A 75 5.31 -18.16 -6.41
CA LEU A 75 4.36 -19.15 -5.88
C LEU A 75 4.11 -20.29 -6.88
N GLU A 76 3.96 -19.99 -8.17
CA GLU A 76 3.81 -21.01 -9.22
C GLU A 76 5.04 -21.92 -9.32
N THR A 77 6.24 -21.33 -9.29
CA THR A 77 7.50 -22.09 -9.32
C THR A 77 7.61 -23.03 -8.13
N ARG A 78 7.34 -22.55 -6.91
CA ARG A 78 7.36 -23.38 -5.70
C ARG A 78 6.32 -24.50 -5.75
N ALA A 79 5.10 -24.19 -6.21
CA ALA A 79 4.04 -25.19 -6.32
C ALA A 79 4.43 -26.31 -7.30
N TYR A 80 5.08 -25.94 -8.42
CA TYR A 80 5.56 -26.91 -9.40
C TYR A 80 6.70 -27.79 -8.83
N ASP A 81 7.71 -27.18 -8.20
CA ASP A 81 8.83 -27.91 -7.60
C ASP A 81 8.36 -28.95 -6.56
N TRP A 82 7.39 -28.57 -5.72
CA TRP A 82 6.84 -29.45 -4.70
C TRP A 82 5.86 -30.49 -5.24
N ALA A 83 5.26 -30.26 -6.41
CA ALA A 83 4.41 -31.24 -7.08
C ALA A 83 5.21 -32.30 -7.85
N GLU A 84 6.40 -31.96 -8.34
CA GLU A 84 7.29 -32.91 -9.02
C GLU A 84 8.05 -33.82 -8.04
N TRP A 85 8.11 -33.46 -6.77
CA TRP A 85 8.89 -34.21 -5.79
C TRP A 85 8.25 -35.57 -5.48
N ASP A 86 9.00 -36.66 -5.72
CA ASP A 86 8.53 -38.04 -5.57
C ASP A 86 7.96 -38.32 -4.17
N ASP A 87 8.55 -37.75 -3.12
CA ASP A 87 8.10 -37.92 -1.73
C ASP A 87 6.76 -37.22 -1.46
N ALA A 88 6.52 -36.07 -2.10
CA ALA A 88 5.23 -35.37 -2.04
C ALA A 88 4.14 -36.16 -2.78
N TYR A 89 4.47 -36.76 -3.92
CA TYR A 89 3.56 -37.66 -4.63
C TYR A 89 3.23 -38.92 -3.81
N GLN A 90 4.22 -39.52 -3.15
CA GLN A 90 4.00 -40.65 -2.24
C GLN A 90 3.09 -40.25 -1.08
N PHE A 91 3.33 -39.10 -0.45
CA PHE A 91 2.49 -38.57 0.62
C PHE A 91 1.03 -38.40 0.20
N VAL A 92 0.76 -37.92 -1.02
CA VAL A 92 -0.61 -37.80 -1.54
C VAL A 92 -1.29 -39.17 -1.69
N GLN A 93 -0.53 -40.24 -1.94
CA GLN A 93 -1.06 -41.60 -2.07
C GLN A 93 -1.25 -42.33 -0.73
N ASP A 94 -0.27 -42.26 0.17
CA ASP A 94 -0.23 -43.07 1.40
C ASP A 94 -0.57 -42.30 2.69
N GLY A 95 -0.58 -40.96 2.63
CA GLY A 95 -0.81 -40.09 3.79
C GLY A 95 0.31 -40.18 4.84
N ASN A 96 1.54 -40.50 4.44
CA ASN A 96 2.68 -40.70 5.34
C ASN A 96 2.98 -39.44 6.17
N VAL A 97 2.56 -39.48 7.44
CA VAL A 97 2.76 -38.40 8.42
C VAL A 97 4.24 -38.06 8.66
N GLY A 98 5.17 -38.99 8.43
CA GLY A 98 6.60 -38.76 8.59
C GLY A 98 7.17 -37.75 7.57
N PHE A 99 6.56 -37.62 6.39
CA PHE A 99 6.91 -36.60 5.41
C PHE A 99 6.59 -35.19 5.93
N VAL A 100 5.40 -35.03 6.51
CA VAL A 100 4.93 -33.75 7.07
C VAL A 100 5.83 -33.30 8.21
N GLU A 101 6.12 -34.20 9.17
CA GLU A 101 6.94 -33.87 10.34
C GLU A 101 8.39 -33.53 9.99
N SER A 102 8.92 -34.03 8.87
CA SER A 102 10.32 -33.82 8.46
C SER A 102 10.52 -32.67 7.47
N ASN A 103 9.51 -32.31 6.69
CA ASN A 103 9.65 -31.32 5.60
C ASN A 103 8.74 -30.10 5.75
N ILE A 104 7.67 -30.17 6.53
CA ILE A 104 6.67 -29.10 6.63
C ILE A 104 6.58 -28.63 8.08
N SER A 105 7.27 -27.54 8.35
CA SER A 105 7.25 -26.78 9.60
C SER A 105 7.07 -25.29 9.33
N GLN A 106 6.70 -24.51 10.34
CA GLN A 106 6.61 -23.04 10.20
C GLN A 106 7.94 -22.42 9.74
N GLU A 107 9.08 -22.98 10.18
CA GLU A 107 10.42 -22.54 9.77
C GLU A 107 10.65 -22.82 8.29
N SER A 108 10.34 -24.03 7.80
CA SER A 108 10.46 -24.37 6.38
C SER A 108 9.55 -23.52 5.48
N LEU A 109 8.33 -23.20 5.93
CA LEU A 109 7.43 -22.31 5.21
C LEU A 109 8.00 -20.88 5.13
N ALA A 110 8.58 -20.39 6.22
CA ALA A 110 9.26 -19.09 6.23
C ALA A 110 10.48 -19.06 5.30
N GLU A 111 11.30 -20.11 5.28
CA GLU A 111 12.44 -20.25 4.36
C GLU A 111 12.01 -20.26 2.89
N MET A 112 10.85 -20.85 2.60
CA MET A 112 10.25 -20.86 1.26
C MET A 112 9.53 -19.56 0.90
N GLU A 113 9.45 -18.60 1.82
CA GLU A 113 8.63 -17.38 1.72
C GLU A 113 7.14 -17.66 1.51
N LEU A 114 6.63 -18.74 2.09
CA LEU A 114 5.24 -19.15 2.02
C LEU A 114 4.52 -18.85 3.33
N SER A 115 3.36 -18.20 3.22
CA SER A 115 2.47 -18.06 4.38
C SER A 115 1.67 -19.32 4.65
N SER A 116 1.47 -20.18 3.65
CA SER A 116 0.74 -21.44 3.81
C SER A 116 0.98 -22.41 2.66
N MET A 117 0.72 -23.69 2.92
CA MET A 117 0.77 -24.77 1.96
C MET A 117 -0.34 -25.78 2.26
N ALA A 118 -0.99 -26.29 1.22
CA ALA A 118 -2.04 -27.29 1.34
C ALA A 118 -1.92 -28.37 0.25
N PHE A 119 -2.08 -29.63 0.65
CA PHE A 119 -2.08 -30.79 -0.24
C PHE A 119 -3.49 -31.33 -0.40
N PHE A 120 -3.88 -31.61 -1.63
CA PHE A 120 -5.18 -32.16 -1.98
C PHE A 120 -5.02 -33.53 -2.62
N ARG A 121 -5.98 -34.42 -2.42
CA ARG A 121 -6.14 -35.62 -3.26
C ARG A 121 -6.80 -35.25 -4.58
N SER A 122 -6.66 -36.13 -5.56
CA SER A 122 -7.31 -36.03 -6.87
C SER A 122 -8.85 -35.99 -6.83
N ASP A 123 -9.47 -36.37 -5.70
CA ASP A 123 -10.92 -36.24 -5.43
C ASP A 123 -11.32 -34.90 -4.78
N GLY A 124 -10.35 -34.00 -4.56
CA GLY A 124 -10.55 -32.68 -3.96
C GLY A 124 -10.56 -32.67 -2.43
N LYS A 125 -10.27 -33.80 -1.77
CA LYS A 125 -10.17 -33.87 -0.30
C LYS A 125 -8.84 -33.28 0.17
N VAL A 126 -8.89 -32.38 1.15
CA VAL A 126 -7.69 -31.84 1.82
C VAL A 126 -7.01 -32.96 2.62
N LEU A 127 -5.72 -33.18 2.39
CA LEU A 127 -4.87 -34.09 3.15
C LEU A 127 -4.11 -33.38 4.27
N LEU A 128 -3.53 -32.23 3.93
CA LEU A 128 -2.76 -31.41 4.84
C LEU A 128 -3.04 -29.94 4.54
N GLU A 129 -3.08 -29.16 5.61
CA GLU A 129 -3.17 -27.72 5.54
C GLU A 129 -2.32 -27.13 6.67
N GLU A 130 -1.22 -26.48 6.28
CA GLU A 130 -0.34 -25.78 7.23
C GLU A 130 -0.24 -24.32 6.81
N GLY A 131 -0.52 -23.43 7.76
CA GLY A 131 -0.53 -21.99 7.54
C GLY A 131 0.10 -21.26 8.70
N PHE A 132 0.95 -20.28 8.39
CA PHE A 132 1.65 -19.43 9.32
C PHE A 132 1.31 -17.97 9.06
N ASP A 133 0.63 -17.33 10.01
CA ASP A 133 0.47 -15.88 10.01
C ASP A 133 1.74 -15.25 10.59
N GLY A 134 2.63 -14.76 9.72
CA GLY A 134 3.87 -14.09 10.12
C GLY A 134 3.67 -12.79 10.92
N VAL A 135 2.46 -12.22 10.93
CA VAL A 135 2.13 -11.01 11.71
C VAL A 135 1.67 -11.37 13.13
N ARG A 136 1.01 -12.52 13.32
CA ARG A 136 0.47 -12.98 14.62
C ARG A 136 1.20 -14.17 15.24
N GLY A 137 2.15 -14.78 14.54
CA GLY A 137 2.90 -15.96 15.01
C GLY A 137 2.01 -17.18 15.32
N SER A 138 0.85 -17.29 14.67
CA SER A 138 -0.16 -18.30 14.98
C SER A 138 -0.51 -19.15 13.76
N ALA A 139 -0.65 -20.46 13.97
CA ALA A 139 -1.09 -21.39 12.95
C ALA A 139 -2.54 -21.06 12.54
N THR A 140 -2.75 -20.69 11.27
CA THR A 140 -4.09 -20.35 10.76
C THR A 140 -4.49 -21.38 9.72
N ARG A 141 -5.65 -22.02 9.90
CA ARG A 141 -6.29 -22.78 8.82
C ARG A 141 -6.93 -21.79 7.85
N LEU A 142 -6.26 -21.55 6.73
CA LEU A 142 -6.67 -20.65 5.66
C LEU A 142 -7.66 -21.30 4.67
N PHE A 143 -7.72 -22.62 4.59
CA PHE A 143 -8.48 -23.41 3.62
C PHE A 143 -9.65 -24.19 4.22
N GLY A 144 -9.91 -24.04 5.52
CA GLY A 144 -11.00 -24.74 6.24
C GLY A 144 -12.41 -24.58 5.65
N GLU A 145 -12.62 -23.64 4.73
CA GLU A 145 -13.89 -23.40 4.01
C GLU A 145 -13.85 -23.77 2.52
N LEU A 146 -12.71 -24.14 1.94
CA LEU A 146 -12.63 -24.58 0.54
C LEU A 146 -13.10 -26.03 0.42
N ASN A 147 -14.40 -26.20 0.22
CA ASN A 147 -14.96 -27.49 -0.20
C ASN A 147 -14.53 -27.77 -1.65
N GLY A 148 -13.82 -28.88 -1.91
CA GLY A 148 -13.14 -29.22 -3.19
C GLY A 148 -13.97 -29.04 -4.47
N SER A 149 -15.29 -28.96 -4.36
CA SER A 149 -16.22 -28.47 -5.40
C SER A 149 -15.91 -27.08 -5.99
N GLN A 150 -15.18 -26.22 -5.27
CA GLN A 150 -14.77 -24.89 -5.74
C GLN A 150 -13.43 -24.91 -6.49
N VAL A 151 -12.66 -26.00 -6.38
CA VAL A 151 -11.44 -26.22 -7.16
C VAL A 151 -11.83 -26.76 -8.53
N LYS A 152 -12.38 -25.88 -9.38
CA LYS A 152 -12.83 -26.24 -10.75
C LYS A 152 -11.66 -26.43 -11.74
N GLN A 153 -10.44 -26.07 -11.38
CA GLN A 153 -9.27 -26.24 -12.24
C GLN A 153 -8.43 -27.44 -11.78
N LYS A 154 -8.35 -28.44 -12.67
CA LYS A 154 -7.52 -29.65 -12.53
C LYS A 154 -6.03 -29.38 -12.80
N LYS A 155 -5.52 -28.25 -12.32
CA LYS A 155 -4.12 -27.82 -12.43
C LYS A 155 -3.73 -27.14 -11.13
N SER A 156 -2.58 -27.51 -10.57
CA SER A 156 -1.96 -26.81 -9.43
C SER A 156 -1.85 -25.32 -9.78
N GLY A 157 -2.14 -24.45 -8.81
CA GLY A 157 -2.18 -23.02 -9.08
C GLY A 157 -2.63 -22.18 -7.89
N LEU A 158 -3.06 -20.96 -8.20
CA LEU A 158 -3.52 -19.98 -7.22
C LEU A 158 -5.04 -19.79 -7.37
N LEU A 159 -5.77 -19.96 -6.28
CA LEU A 159 -7.18 -19.59 -6.18
C LEU A 159 -7.29 -18.27 -5.43
N ARG A 160 -8.08 -17.35 -5.99
CA ARG A 160 -8.49 -16.14 -5.28
C ARG A 160 -9.82 -16.41 -4.58
N PHE A 161 -9.83 -16.42 -3.25
CA PHE A 161 -11.03 -16.63 -2.42
C PHE A 161 -11.14 -15.51 -1.39
N GLU A 162 -12.31 -14.86 -1.30
CA GLU A 162 -12.58 -13.70 -0.42
C GLU A 162 -11.58 -12.54 -0.50
N GLY A 163 -10.89 -12.40 -1.64
CA GLY A 163 -9.92 -11.33 -1.86
C GLY A 163 -8.48 -11.69 -1.49
N GLU A 164 -8.24 -12.87 -0.91
CA GLU A 164 -6.90 -13.39 -0.60
C GLU A 164 -6.42 -14.39 -1.67
N LEU A 165 -5.12 -14.39 -1.96
CA LEU A 165 -4.45 -15.34 -2.84
C LEU A 165 -4.09 -16.60 -2.04
N LYS A 166 -4.61 -17.76 -2.45
CA LYS A 166 -4.42 -19.03 -1.77
C LYS A 166 -3.85 -20.07 -2.75
N MET A 167 -2.75 -20.72 -2.38
CA MET A 167 -2.08 -21.74 -3.21
C MET A 167 -2.71 -23.11 -3.00
N PHE A 168 -2.87 -23.89 -4.07
CA PHE A 168 -3.27 -25.29 -3.97
C PHE A 168 -2.45 -26.16 -4.93
N THR A 169 -2.10 -27.37 -4.49
CA THR A 169 -1.48 -28.40 -5.33
C THR A 169 -2.33 -29.68 -5.33
N LEU A 170 -2.48 -30.31 -6.50
CA LEU A 170 -3.33 -31.50 -6.75
C LEU A 170 -2.50 -32.77 -6.95
#